data_AF-A0A8W8NUF8-F1
#
_entry.id   AF-A0A8W8NUF8-F1
#
_cell.length_a   1.000
_cell.length_b   1.000
_cell.length_c   1.000
_cell.angle_alpha   90.00
_cell.angle_beta   90.00
_cell.angle_gamma   90.00
#
_symmetry.space_group_name_H-M   'P 1'
#
loop_
_entity.id
_entity.type
_entity.pdbx_description
1 polymer ?
#
loop_
_entity_poly.entity_id
_entity_poly.type
_entity_poly.pdbx_seq_one_letter_code
_entity_poly.pdbx_strand_id
1 'polypeptide(L)'
;CKPGFTRIGRWCFSIHTDPATRNDSVAICERLGGGMVVLDSAEKERALTSYIIENDLLTMTDQRLELFKDLDVIINGDDETEKFCKDFLQYGTKSKKYRHFTNNKIPVGSLPEDRANLTTPAGFKIALSSIPGAGMGAWSEIPLSKYTVLGSYEGLVRNDLNDKDPYSWVVDKLGANGSYVIDAMPLDCSNWLRYVNAPRNFQEENAQPVLCAGLVFYMTIKDVPPGTELMVWYGDNYGLHLNVSRVHPEHDLNATVVFRINVVHIKDSLGEVLAYDDGSPLTYENWLENITYTVVEKSFGLLLSYDLHKERWRWLPERNYNYFTEKEGLYLPFICEDWDSELPES
;
A
#
# COMPACT_ATOMS: atom_id res chain seq x y z
N CYS A 1 29.80 -26.81 7.10
CA CYS A 1 28.55 -26.24 7.63
C CYS A 1 28.52 -26.48 9.12
N LYS A 2 28.31 -25.42 9.90
CA LYS A 2 28.03 -25.52 11.34
C LYS A 2 26.73 -26.31 11.61
N PRO A 3 26.53 -26.82 12.84
CA PRO A 3 25.24 -27.40 13.23
C PRO A 3 24.08 -26.44 12.92
N GLY A 4 23.01 -26.96 12.31
CA GLY A 4 21.87 -26.15 11.86
C GLY A 4 21.95 -25.66 10.42
N PHE A 5 23.10 -25.79 9.74
CA PHE A 5 23.25 -25.45 8.33
C PHE A 5 23.36 -26.70 7.46
N THR A 6 22.65 -26.68 6.33
CA THR A 6 22.68 -27.70 5.29
C THR A 6 23.65 -27.31 4.20
N ARG A 7 24.47 -28.26 3.74
CA ARG A 7 25.37 -28.04 2.61
C ARG A 7 24.58 -28.09 1.30
N ILE A 8 24.63 -27.02 0.52
CA ILE A 8 24.00 -26.91 -0.79
C ILE A 8 25.08 -26.45 -1.78
N GLY A 9 25.53 -27.37 -2.64
CA GLY A 9 26.74 -27.17 -3.44
C GLY A 9 27.98 -26.97 -2.56
N ARG A 10 28.66 -25.83 -2.74
CA ARG A 10 29.82 -25.43 -1.92
C ARG A 10 29.47 -24.54 -0.73
N TRP A 11 28.23 -24.07 -0.63
CA TRP A 11 27.77 -23.17 0.43
C TRP A 11 27.03 -23.92 1.55
N CYS A 12 26.79 -23.22 2.64
CA CYS A 12 26.11 -23.73 3.83
C CYS A 12 24.96 -22.78 4.20
N PHE A 13 23.73 -23.26 4.09
CA PHE A 13 22.53 -22.45 4.32
C PHE A 13 21.64 -23.05 5.42
N SER A 14 20.93 -22.19 6.16
CA SER A 14 19.81 -22.57 7.01
C SER A 14 18.55 -21.92 6.44
N ILE A 15 17.58 -22.73 6.02
CA ILE A 15 16.34 -22.25 5.39
C ILE A 15 15.23 -22.25 6.45
N HIS A 16 14.62 -21.10 6.67
CA HIS A 16 13.55 -20.91 7.64
C HIS A 16 12.25 -20.62 6.89
N THR A 17 11.36 -21.61 6.83
CA THR A 17 10.02 -21.49 6.24
C THR A 17 9.02 -20.82 7.18
N ASP A 18 9.26 -20.90 8.49
CA ASP A 18 8.50 -20.14 9.48
C ASP A 18 8.84 -18.65 9.31
N PRO A 19 7.86 -17.82 8.94
CA PRO A 19 8.13 -16.47 8.49
C PRO A 19 8.44 -15.54 9.68
N ALA A 20 9.31 -14.56 9.44
CA ALA A 20 9.72 -13.58 10.45
C ALA A 20 9.77 -12.17 9.86
N THR A 21 9.69 -11.16 10.73
CA THR A 21 9.97 -9.77 10.35
C THR A 21 11.40 -9.64 9.85
N ARG A 22 11.71 -8.56 9.11
CA ARG A 22 13.07 -8.29 8.64
C ARG A 22 14.07 -8.28 9.80
N ASN A 23 13.77 -7.54 10.87
CA ASN A 23 14.67 -7.41 12.01
C ASN A 23 14.88 -8.74 12.75
N ASP A 24 13.80 -9.52 12.91
CA ASP A 24 13.89 -10.82 13.58
C ASP A 24 14.68 -11.82 12.73
N SER A 25 14.48 -11.83 11.41
CA SER A 25 15.23 -12.72 10.51
C SER A 25 16.74 -12.50 10.61
N VAL A 26 17.18 -11.24 10.66
CA VAL A 26 18.60 -10.88 10.86
C VAL A 26 19.09 -11.39 12.22
N ALA A 27 18.36 -11.08 13.30
CA ALA A 27 18.73 -11.51 14.65
C ALA A 27 18.73 -13.03 14.83
N ILE A 28 17.90 -13.76 14.08
CA ILE A 28 17.91 -15.23 14.06
C ILE A 28 19.19 -15.74 13.38
N CYS A 29 19.53 -15.23 12.20
CA CYS A 29 20.73 -15.66 11.48
C CYS A 29 22.02 -15.39 12.28
N GLU A 30 22.12 -14.22 12.92
CA GLU A 30 23.27 -13.87 13.78
C GLU A 30 23.42 -14.84 14.96
N ARG A 31 22.30 -15.22 15.61
CA ARG A 31 22.32 -16.20 16.71
C ARG A 31 22.74 -17.60 16.27
N LEU A 32 22.52 -17.96 15.01
CA LEU A 32 23.01 -19.21 14.43
C LEU A 32 24.52 -19.18 14.10
N GLY A 33 25.19 -18.03 14.27
CA GLY A 33 26.59 -17.86 13.92
C GLY A 33 26.83 -17.67 12.42
N GLY A 34 25.83 -17.11 11.73
CA GLY A 34 25.85 -16.73 10.33
C GLY A 34 25.21 -15.37 10.09
N GLY A 35 24.96 -15.04 8.83
CA GLY A 35 24.23 -13.84 8.42
C GLY A 35 23.01 -14.20 7.58
N MET A 36 22.19 -13.21 7.25
CA MET A 36 21.23 -13.39 6.14
C MET A 36 22.00 -13.75 4.87
N VAL A 37 21.48 -14.68 4.07
CA VAL A 37 22.14 -15.13 2.85
C VAL A 37 22.37 -13.98 1.89
N VAL A 38 23.50 -14.03 1.20
CA VAL A 38 23.85 -13.14 0.10
C VAL A 38 24.01 -14.00 -1.14
N LEU A 39 23.23 -13.74 -2.19
CA LEU A 39 23.35 -14.48 -3.45
C LEU A 39 24.32 -13.77 -4.38
N ASP A 40 25.56 -14.25 -4.32
CA ASP A 40 26.75 -13.65 -4.91
C ASP A 40 27.28 -14.36 -6.18
N SER A 41 26.53 -15.31 -6.72
CA SER A 41 26.79 -15.86 -8.05
C SER A 41 25.54 -16.46 -8.65
N ALA A 42 25.47 -16.50 -9.98
CA ALA A 42 24.43 -17.24 -10.69
C ALA A 42 24.46 -18.74 -10.32
N GLU A 43 25.64 -19.26 -9.97
CA GLU A 43 25.81 -20.62 -9.47
C GLU A 43 25.19 -20.80 -8.08
N LYS A 44 25.43 -19.88 -7.15
CA LYS A 44 24.85 -19.90 -5.79
C LYS A 44 23.34 -19.76 -5.82
N GLU A 45 22.84 -18.81 -6.61
CA GLU A 45 21.41 -18.62 -6.84
C GLU A 45 20.79 -19.90 -7.41
N ARG A 46 21.38 -20.50 -8.45
CA ARG A 46 20.88 -21.77 -9.03
C ARG A 46 20.92 -22.92 -8.02
N ALA A 47 22.01 -23.08 -7.26
CA ALA A 47 22.13 -24.15 -6.29
C ALA A 47 21.06 -24.06 -5.19
N LEU A 48 20.85 -22.85 -4.64
CA LEU A 48 19.84 -22.62 -3.61
C LEU A 48 18.42 -22.77 -4.14
N THR A 49 18.12 -22.18 -5.30
CA THR A 49 16.78 -22.24 -5.91
C THR A 49 16.39 -23.66 -6.33
N SER A 50 17.33 -24.45 -6.89
CA SER A 50 17.10 -25.87 -7.16
C SER A 50 16.81 -26.65 -5.88
N TYR A 51 17.58 -26.42 -4.81
CA TYR A 51 17.36 -27.09 -3.54
C TYR A 51 15.97 -26.79 -2.95
N ILE A 52 15.52 -25.53 -3.00
CA ILE A 52 14.19 -25.12 -2.52
C ILE A 52 13.08 -25.88 -3.25
N ILE A 53 13.18 -25.99 -4.58
CA ILE A 53 12.18 -26.72 -5.40
C ILE A 53 12.23 -28.22 -5.11
N GLU A 54 13.42 -28.82 -5.08
CA GLU A 54 13.60 -30.27 -4.88
C GLU A 54 13.12 -30.76 -3.52
N ASN A 55 13.14 -29.89 -2.50
CA ASN A 55 12.72 -30.21 -1.14
C ASN A 55 11.31 -29.68 -0.80
N ASP A 56 10.56 -29.20 -1.80
CA ASP A 56 9.18 -28.69 -1.65
C ASP A 56 9.06 -27.62 -0.55
N LEU A 57 10.03 -26.71 -0.48
CA LEU A 57 10.09 -25.64 0.54
C LEU A 57 9.28 -24.40 0.13
N LEU A 58 8.49 -24.50 -0.95
CA LEU A 58 7.66 -23.44 -1.47
C LEU A 58 6.31 -23.44 -0.75
N THR A 59 6.19 -22.67 0.33
CA THR A 59 4.94 -22.58 1.12
C THR A 59 4.40 -21.16 1.20
N MET A 60 3.08 -21.03 1.03
CA MET A 60 2.37 -19.79 1.33
C MET A 60 2.07 -19.70 2.82
N THR A 61 2.25 -18.52 3.40
CA THR A 61 1.96 -18.26 4.81
C THR A 61 0.49 -17.82 4.98
N ASP A 62 -0.08 -18.07 6.16
CA ASP A 62 -1.46 -17.63 6.47
C ASP A 62 -1.62 -16.11 6.38
N GLN A 63 -0.61 -15.35 6.81
CA GLN A 63 -0.60 -13.89 6.65
C GLN A 63 -0.77 -13.47 5.19
N ARG A 64 -0.14 -14.17 4.24
CA ARG A 64 -0.28 -13.85 2.82
C ARG A 64 -1.66 -14.20 2.28
N LEU A 65 -2.27 -15.27 2.76
CA LEU A 65 -3.67 -15.59 2.44
C LEU A 65 -4.63 -14.50 2.90
N GLU A 66 -4.35 -13.84 4.02
CA GLU A 66 -5.13 -12.68 4.47
C GLU A 66 -4.89 -11.44 3.59
N LEU A 67 -3.64 -11.14 3.24
CA LEU A 67 -3.33 -10.04 2.32
C LEU A 67 -3.98 -10.22 0.94
N PHE A 68 -4.14 -11.44 0.44
CA PHE A 68 -4.91 -11.68 -0.79
C PHE A 68 -6.40 -11.30 -0.65
N LYS A 69 -7.00 -11.51 0.52
CA LYS A 69 -8.39 -11.09 0.77
C LYS A 69 -8.50 -9.56 0.80
N ASP A 70 -7.52 -8.88 1.36
CA ASP A 70 -7.46 -7.42 1.37
C ASP A 70 -7.30 -6.86 -0.05
N LEU A 71 -6.46 -7.49 -0.88
CA LEU A 71 -6.32 -7.16 -2.30
C LEU A 71 -7.65 -7.32 -3.05
N ASP A 72 -8.39 -8.40 -2.80
CA ASP A 72 -9.71 -8.62 -3.38
C ASP A 72 -10.67 -7.48 -3.02
N VAL A 73 -10.60 -6.91 -1.80
CA VAL A 73 -11.44 -5.77 -1.42
C VAL A 73 -11.13 -4.54 -2.27
N ILE A 74 -9.85 -4.29 -2.57
CA ILE A 74 -9.42 -3.16 -3.41
C ILE A 74 -9.89 -3.36 -4.85
N ILE A 75 -9.60 -4.51 -5.45
CA ILE A 75 -9.98 -4.82 -6.84
C ILE A 75 -11.49 -4.75 -7.02
N ASN A 76 -12.25 -5.38 -6.11
CA ASN A 76 -13.72 -5.32 -6.16
C ASN A 76 -14.26 -3.90 -5.91
N GLY A 77 -13.55 -3.10 -5.11
CA GLY A 77 -13.85 -1.69 -4.89
C GLY A 77 -13.78 -0.89 -6.17
N ASP A 78 -12.69 -1.02 -6.92
CA ASP A 78 -12.47 -0.34 -8.20
C ASP A 78 -13.53 -0.74 -9.24
N ASP A 79 -13.81 -2.04 -9.38
CA ASP A 79 -14.88 -2.56 -10.23
C ASP A 79 -16.24 -1.95 -9.87
N GLU A 80 -16.52 -1.80 -8.57
CA GLU A 80 -17.78 -1.23 -8.12
C GLU A 80 -17.87 0.28 -8.36
N THR A 81 -16.75 1.02 -8.30
CA THR A 81 -16.73 2.44 -8.68
C THR A 81 -17.12 2.65 -10.14
N GLU A 82 -16.65 1.77 -11.03
CA GLU A 82 -16.97 1.84 -12.46
C GLU A 82 -18.45 1.51 -12.71
N LYS A 83 -18.96 0.47 -12.06
CA LYS A 83 -20.40 0.11 -12.12
C LYS A 83 -21.27 1.22 -11.58
N PHE A 84 -20.84 1.87 -10.49
CA PHE A 84 -21.53 3.01 -9.93
C PHE A 84 -21.58 4.17 -10.91
N CYS A 85 -20.46 4.50 -11.55
CA CYS A 85 -20.43 5.63 -12.46
C CYS A 85 -21.32 5.40 -13.68
N LYS A 86 -21.35 4.18 -14.23
CA LYS A 86 -22.27 3.79 -15.31
C LYS A 86 -23.74 3.97 -14.90
N ASP A 87 -24.10 3.51 -13.70
CA ASP A 87 -25.45 3.64 -13.15
C ASP A 87 -25.84 5.12 -12.89
N PHE A 88 -24.92 5.90 -12.31
CA PHE A 88 -25.13 7.32 -12.02
C PHE A 88 -25.27 8.16 -13.29
N LEU A 89 -24.47 7.91 -14.33
CA LEU A 89 -24.60 8.61 -15.61
C LEU A 89 -25.96 8.34 -16.28
N GLN A 90 -26.54 7.17 -16.07
CA GLN A 90 -27.81 6.78 -16.67
C GLN A 90 -29.03 7.26 -15.87
N TYR A 91 -28.99 7.15 -14.55
CA TYR A 91 -30.15 7.35 -13.67
C TYR A 91 -30.00 8.49 -12.67
N GLY A 92 -28.79 9.02 -12.49
CA GLY A 92 -28.44 9.99 -11.46
C GLY A 92 -28.78 9.47 -10.06
N THR A 93 -29.17 10.39 -9.17
CA THR A 93 -29.58 10.07 -7.79
C THR A 93 -30.93 9.34 -7.68
N LYS A 94 -31.61 9.07 -8.79
CA LYS A 94 -32.87 8.31 -8.80
C LYS A 94 -32.65 6.80 -8.76
N SER A 95 -31.42 6.34 -9.01
CA SER A 95 -31.09 4.93 -8.90
C SER A 95 -31.38 4.40 -7.50
N LYS A 96 -31.89 3.17 -7.43
CA LYS A 96 -32.09 2.43 -6.18
C LYS A 96 -31.02 1.37 -5.96
N LYS A 97 -30.05 1.25 -6.88
CA LYS A 97 -29.01 0.21 -6.83
C LYS A 97 -28.07 0.45 -5.64
N TYR A 98 -27.74 1.72 -5.38
CA TYR A 98 -26.89 2.11 -4.26
C TYR A 98 -27.71 2.88 -3.23
N ARG A 99 -27.34 2.73 -1.96
CA ARG A 99 -27.86 3.60 -0.90
C ARG A 99 -27.10 4.92 -0.97
N HIS A 100 -27.82 6.02 -1.13
CA HIS A 100 -27.24 7.35 -1.22
C HIS A 100 -27.65 8.23 -0.05
N PHE A 101 -26.67 8.91 0.53
CA PHE A 101 -26.90 10.06 1.39
C PHE A 101 -26.77 11.35 0.58
N THR A 102 -27.59 12.32 0.93
CA THR A 102 -27.57 13.65 0.31
C THR A 102 -27.17 14.65 1.38
N ASN A 103 -26.23 15.52 1.04
CA ASN A 103 -25.83 16.64 1.88
C ASN A 103 -27.06 17.48 2.24
N ASN A 104 -27.14 17.99 3.49
CA ASN A 104 -28.17 18.97 3.81
C ASN A 104 -27.98 20.21 2.92
N LYS A 105 -29.09 20.74 2.41
CA LYS A 105 -29.05 21.88 1.48
C LYS A 105 -28.85 23.19 2.23
N ILE A 106 -27.59 23.60 2.34
CA ILE A 106 -27.19 24.88 2.93
C ILE A 106 -26.68 25.81 1.81
N PRO A 107 -27.22 27.03 1.64
CA PRO A 107 -26.78 27.96 0.60
C PRO A 107 -25.27 28.26 0.68
N VAL A 108 -24.60 28.31 -0.47
CA VAL A 108 -23.19 28.72 -0.56
C VAL A 108 -23.05 30.19 -0.15
N GLY A 109 -22.02 30.51 0.64
CA GLY A 109 -21.81 31.87 1.15
C GLY A 109 -22.81 32.31 2.22
N SER A 110 -23.60 31.39 2.78
CA SER A 110 -24.42 31.70 3.96
C SER A 110 -23.55 31.75 5.21
N LEU A 111 -23.64 32.85 5.96
CA LEU A 111 -23.22 32.89 7.37
C LEU A 111 -24.21 32.02 8.17
N PRO A 112 -23.75 31.15 9.10
CA PRO A 112 -22.46 31.22 9.79
C PRO A 112 -21.30 30.54 9.04
N GLU A 113 -20.09 30.80 9.50
CA GLU A 113 -18.77 30.32 9.04
C GLU A 113 -18.60 28.77 9.00
N ASP A 114 -19.68 27.99 9.11
CA ASP A 114 -19.61 26.53 9.20
C ASP A 114 -20.64 25.82 8.31
N ARG A 115 -20.87 26.36 7.09
CA ARG A 115 -21.66 25.67 6.04
C ARG A 115 -21.23 24.22 5.94
N ALA A 116 -19.93 23.97 5.87
CA ALA A 116 -19.38 22.63 5.78
C ALA A 116 -19.99 21.66 6.80
N ASN A 117 -19.97 21.99 8.09
CA ASN A 117 -20.57 21.12 9.12
C ASN A 117 -22.10 21.07 9.03
N LEU A 118 -22.75 22.19 8.72
CA LEU A 118 -24.22 22.24 8.59
C LEU A 118 -24.76 21.36 7.45
N THR A 119 -23.94 21.06 6.44
CA THR A 119 -24.30 20.10 5.38
C THR A 119 -24.33 18.63 5.84
N THR A 120 -23.91 18.31 7.07
CA THR A 120 -23.85 16.93 7.60
C THR A 120 -25.24 16.27 7.65
N PRO A 121 -25.47 15.17 6.92
CA PRO A 121 -26.76 14.50 6.91
C PRO A 121 -27.12 13.86 8.26
N ALA A 122 -28.40 13.61 8.49
CA ALA A 122 -28.86 12.87 9.67
C ALA A 122 -28.23 11.47 9.73
N GLY A 123 -27.79 11.06 10.93
CA GLY A 123 -27.08 9.80 11.15
C GLY A 123 -25.56 9.92 11.01
N PHE A 124 -25.04 11.12 10.78
CA PHE A 124 -23.61 11.43 10.84
C PHE A 124 -23.37 12.61 11.77
N LYS A 125 -22.12 12.74 12.24
CA LYS A 125 -21.68 13.91 13.01
C LYS A 125 -20.24 14.28 12.69
N ILE A 126 -19.93 15.56 12.88
CA ILE A 126 -18.56 16.06 12.91
C ILE A 126 -18.13 16.17 14.37
N ALA A 127 -17.07 15.46 14.74
CA ALA A 127 -16.53 15.41 16.10
C ALA A 127 -15.01 15.32 16.05
N LEU A 128 -14.30 15.50 17.18
CA LEU A 128 -12.84 15.36 17.21
C LEU A 128 -12.42 13.99 16.65
N SER A 129 -11.43 13.98 15.78
CA SER A 129 -10.89 12.76 15.20
C SER A 129 -10.23 11.88 16.27
N SER A 130 -10.26 10.56 16.03
CA SER A 130 -9.47 9.60 16.80
C SER A 130 -7.97 9.70 16.50
N ILE A 131 -7.59 10.33 15.38
CA ILE A 131 -6.20 10.52 14.99
C ILE A 131 -5.62 11.74 15.72
N PRO A 132 -4.56 11.56 16.55
CA PRO A 132 -3.94 12.68 17.26
C PRO A 132 -3.45 13.75 16.29
N GLY A 133 -3.89 14.99 16.51
CA GLY A 133 -3.48 16.15 15.70
C GLY A 133 -4.20 16.32 14.36
N ALA A 134 -5.11 15.42 13.97
CA ALA A 134 -5.88 15.54 12.73
C ALA A 134 -7.04 16.57 12.80
N GLY A 135 -7.38 17.03 14.02
CA GLY A 135 -8.48 17.97 14.21
C GLY A 135 -9.84 17.26 14.20
N MET A 136 -10.79 17.78 13.41
CA MET A 136 -12.15 17.22 13.33
C MET A 136 -12.20 16.03 12.35
N GLY A 137 -13.10 15.08 12.63
CA GLY A 137 -13.38 13.89 11.85
C GLY A 137 -14.88 13.76 11.58
N ALA A 138 -15.23 13.05 10.52
CA ALA A 138 -16.61 12.67 10.21
C ALA A 138 -16.93 11.27 10.74
N TRP A 139 -18.02 11.12 11.47
CA TRP A 139 -18.39 9.88 12.15
C TRP A 139 -19.77 9.41 11.69
N SER A 140 -19.91 8.10 11.50
CA SER A 140 -21.22 7.47 11.30
C SER A 140 -21.88 7.18 12.65
N GLU A 141 -23.14 7.56 12.83
CA GLU A 141 -23.97 7.18 14.00
C GLU A 141 -24.95 6.06 13.70
N ILE A 142 -24.93 5.56 12.45
CA ILE A 142 -25.80 4.50 11.93
C ILE A 142 -24.97 3.42 11.25
N PRO A 143 -25.51 2.20 11.07
CA PRO A 143 -24.82 1.20 10.29
C PRO A 143 -24.86 1.56 8.80
N LEU A 144 -23.72 1.43 8.14
CA LEU A 144 -23.57 1.57 6.69
C LEU A 144 -23.16 0.23 6.10
N SER A 145 -23.82 -0.18 5.03
CA SER A 145 -23.43 -1.38 4.30
C SER A 145 -22.34 -1.03 3.29
N LYS A 146 -21.49 -2.01 2.95
CA LYS A 146 -20.54 -1.93 1.84
C LYS A 146 -21.23 -1.35 0.59
N TYR A 147 -20.52 -0.47 -0.11
CA TYR A 147 -20.98 0.29 -1.28
C TYR A 147 -22.10 1.31 -1.04
N THR A 148 -22.26 1.80 0.20
CA THR A 148 -23.07 2.98 0.50
C THR A 148 -22.36 4.25 0.04
N VAL A 149 -23.06 5.11 -0.70
CA VAL A 149 -22.57 6.42 -1.16
C VAL A 149 -22.90 7.49 -0.13
N LEU A 150 -21.86 8.08 0.46
CA LEU A 150 -21.94 9.05 1.55
C LEU A 150 -22.38 10.45 1.06
N GLY A 151 -22.08 10.78 -0.19
CA GLY A 151 -22.44 12.06 -0.80
C GLY A 151 -21.45 12.46 -1.88
N SER A 152 -21.73 13.57 -2.56
CA SER A 152 -20.79 14.23 -3.46
C SER A 152 -19.98 15.26 -2.69
N TYR A 153 -18.66 15.26 -2.86
CA TYR A 153 -17.72 16.25 -2.34
C TYR A 153 -17.99 17.61 -3.00
N GLU A 154 -17.99 18.68 -2.20
CA GLU A 154 -18.25 20.04 -2.66
C GLU A 154 -17.09 20.97 -2.28
N GLY A 155 -16.80 21.91 -3.17
CA GLY A 155 -15.75 22.91 -2.97
C GLY A 155 -15.72 23.93 -4.10
N LEU A 156 -14.79 24.87 -4.01
CA LEU A 156 -14.51 25.84 -5.05
C LEU A 156 -13.84 25.16 -6.24
N VAL A 157 -14.36 25.39 -7.46
CA VAL A 157 -13.76 24.87 -8.68
C VAL A 157 -12.61 25.77 -9.11
N ARG A 158 -11.39 25.21 -9.21
CA ARG A 158 -10.20 25.90 -9.71
C ARG A 158 -9.65 25.20 -10.96
N ASN A 159 -9.01 25.96 -11.85
CA ASN A 159 -8.39 25.42 -13.07
C ASN A 159 -6.88 25.17 -12.92
N ASP A 160 -6.26 25.57 -11.81
CA ASP A 160 -4.88 25.23 -11.50
C ASP A 160 -4.81 23.79 -10.96
N LEU A 161 -3.99 22.94 -11.56
CA LEU A 161 -3.82 21.55 -11.13
C LEU A 161 -2.84 21.43 -9.94
N ASN A 162 -2.81 22.44 -9.07
CA ASN A 162 -2.01 22.37 -7.85
C ASN A 162 -2.78 21.53 -6.83
N ASP A 163 -2.42 20.25 -6.73
CA ASP A 163 -3.03 19.23 -5.87
C ASP A 163 -2.39 19.17 -4.47
N LYS A 164 -1.54 20.15 -4.13
CA LYS A 164 -0.82 20.19 -2.85
C LYS A 164 -1.71 20.56 -1.66
N ASP A 165 -2.93 21.05 -1.91
CA ASP A 165 -3.84 21.44 -0.85
C ASP A 165 -4.55 20.19 -0.28
N PRO A 166 -4.57 19.99 1.05
CA PRO A 166 -5.06 18.76 1.68
C PRO A 166 -6.57 18.52 1.51
N TYR A 167 -7.32 19.51 1.01
CA TYR A 167 -8.76 19.46 0.81
C TYR A 167 -9.17 19.45 -0.67
N SER A 168 -8.23 19.14 -1.56
CA SER A 168 -8.43 19.22 -3.01
C SER A 168 -8.51 17.85 -3.67
N TRP A 169 -9.41 17.74 -4.66
CA TRP A 169 -9.47 16.60 -5.58
C TRP A 169 -9.28 17.06 -7.02
N VAL A 170 -8.42 16.39 -7.77
CA VAL A 170 -8.31 16.56 -9.22
C VAL A 170 -9.37 15.71 -9.91
N VAL A 171 -10.15 16.31 -10.79
CA VAL A 171 -11.30 15.68 -11.46
C VAL A 171 -11.26 15.96 -12.95
N ASP A 172 -11.52 14.94 -13.76
CA ASP A 172 -11.61 15.10 -15.21
C ASP A 172 -12.87 15.85 -15.64
N LYS A 173 -12.74 16.70 -16.65
CA LYS A 173 -13.85 17.46 -17.22
C LYS A 173 -14.80 16.51 -17.95
N LEU A 174 -16.07 16.56 -17.61
CA LEU A 174 -17.09 15.77 -18.30
C LEU A 174 -17.23 16.24 -19.75
N GLY A 175 -16.99 15.34 -20.71
CA GLY A 175 -17.18 15.59 -22.13
C GLY A 175 -16.16 16.54 -22.78
N ALA A 176 -15.04 16.83 -22.11
CA ALA A 176 -13.96 17.66 -22.63
C ALA A 176 -12.60 17.15 -22.17
N ASN A 177 -11.53 17.52 -22.89
CA ASN A 177 -10.18 17.20 -22.46
C ASN A 177 -9.74 18.10 -21.29
N GLY A 178 -8.99 17.49 -20.37
CA GLY A 178 -8.36 18.17 -19.24
C GLY A 178 -9.09 17.95 -17.93
N SER A 179 -8.46 18.40 -16.85
CA SER A 179 -8.94 18.22 -15.48
C SER A 179 -9.10 19.58 -14.79
N TYR A 180 -9.71 19.58 -13.62
CA TYR A 180 -9.85 20.74 -12.73
C TYR A 180 -9.77 20.29 -11.29
N VAL A 181 -9.67 21.23 -10.36
CA VAL A 181 -9.61 20.95 -8.92
C VAL A 181 -10.92 21.35 -8.25
N ILE A 182 -11.43 20.48 -7.37
CA ILE A 182 -12.47 20.82 -6.38
C ILE A 182 -11.76 21.07 -5.04
N ASP A 183 -11.67 22.33 -4.63
CA ASP A 183 -11.00 22.77 -3.41
C ASP A 183 -12.00 23.04 -2.28
N ALA A 184 -11.99 22.20 -1.24
CA ALA A 184 -12.86 22.35 -0.08
C ALA A 184 -12.22 23.08 1.10
N MET A 185 -11.11 23.81 0.89
CA MET A 185 -10.49 24.62 1.93
C MET A 185 -11.43 25.70 2.48
N PRO A 186 -12.18 26.47 1.65
CA PRO A 186 -13.15 27.45 2.16
C PRO A 186 -14.37 26.78 2.78
N LEU A 187 -14.63 27.04 4.08
CA LEU A 187 -15.73 26.44 4.84
C LEU A 187 -17.13 26.80 4.32
N ASP A 188 -17.26 27.96 3.69
CA ASP A 188 -18.50 28.52 3.15
C ASP A 188 -18.85 28.00 1.74
N CYS A 189 -17.90 27.34 1.08
CA CYS A 189 -18.04 26.73 -0.24
C CYS A 189 -17.96 25.20 -0.21
N SER A 190 -17.56 24.61 0.91
CA SER A 190 -17.37 23.17 1.09
C SER A 190 -18.49 22.51 1.89
N ASN A 191 -18.46 21.18 1.96
CA ASN A 191 -19.44 20.38 2.71
C ASN A 191 -18.76 19.50 3.78
N TRP A 192 -19.56 18.67 4.45
CA TRP A 192 -19.13 17.85 5.59
C TRP A 192 -18.09 16.78 5.22
N LEU A 193 -18.03 16.36 3.96
CA LEU A 193 -17.08 15.36 3.49
C LEU A 193 -15.63 15.84 3.57
N ARG A 194 -15.39 17.16 3.63
CA ARG A 194 -14.05 17.72 3.91
C ARG A 194 -13.47 17.25 5.25
N TYR A 195 -14.31 16.84 6.20
CA TYR A 195 -13.90 16.41 7.53
C TYR A 195 -13.63 14.89 7.60
N VAL A 196 -13.80 14.15 6.51
CA VAL A 196 -13.44 12.72 6.44
C VAL A 196 -11.93 12.63 6.35
N ASN A 197 -11.26 12.08 7.37
CA ASN A 197 -9.80 12.05 7.48
C ASN A 197 -9.16 10.96 6.59
N ALA A 198 -7.84 11.05 6.41
CA ALA A 198 -7.07 9.98 5.79
C ALA A 198 -6.75 8.87 6.81
N PRO A 199 -6.92 7.59 6.44
CA PRO A 199 -6.52 6.45 7.26
C PRO A 199 -5.00 6.34 7.38
N ARG A 200 -4.51 5.77 8.48
CA ARG A 200 -3.07 5.49 8.68
C ARG A 200 -2.67 4.08 8.24
N ASN A 201 -3.65 3.20 8.11
CA ASN A 201 -3.52 1.79 7.74
C ASN A 201 -4.83 1.32 7.09
N PHE A 202 -4.79 0.18 6.42
CA PHE A 202 -5.94 -0.39 5.71
C PHE A 202 -7.11 -0.76 6.64
N GLN A 203 -6.85 -1.07 7.92
CA GLN A 203 -7.91 -1.40 8.87
C GLN A 203 -8.81 -0.19 9.16
N GLU A 204 -8.24 1.01 9.23
CA GLU A 204 -8.97 2.27 9.37
C GLU A 204 -9.72 2.66 8.09
N GLU A 205 -9.17 2.35 6.91
CA GLU A 205 -9.76 2.69 5.62
C GLU A 205 -11.12 2.00 5.43
N ASN A 206 -12.18 2.80 5.33
CA ASN A 206 -13.54 2.27 5.24
C ASN A 206 -14.39 2.92 4.14
N ALA A 207 -13.86 3.92 3.44
CA ALA A 207 -14.42 4.48 2.23
C ALA A 207 -13.34 4.80 1.19
N GLN A 208 -13.76 4.91 -0.07
CA GLN A 208 -12.94 5.24 -1.21
C GLN A 208 -13.55 6.41 -2.00
N PRO A 209 -12.73 7.21 -2.70
CA PRO A 209 -13.24 8.20 -3.63
C PRO A 209 -13.76 7.53 -4.90
N VAL A 210 -14.81 8.10 -5.48
CA VAL A 210 -15.37 7.69 -6.77
C VAL A 210 -15.48 8.92 -7.65
N LEU A 211 -14.59 9.03 -8.63
CA LEU A 211 -14.59 10.12 -9.59
C LEU A 211 -15.54 9.76 -10.73
N CYS A 212 -16.64 10.50 -10.86
CA CYS A 212 -17.66 10.22 -11.86
C CYS A 212 -18.39 11.48 -12.29
N ALA A 213 -18.63 11.62 -13.60
CA ALA A 213 -19.42 12.71 -14.18
C ALA A 213 -18.91 14.12 -13.80
N GLY A 214 -17.59 14.28 -13.63
CA GLY A 214 -17.00 15.53 -13.15
C GLY A 214 -17.22 15.79 -11.65
N LEU A 215 -17.68 14.80 -10.87
CA LEU A 215 -17.88 14.90 -9.43
C LEU A 215 -16.98 13.91 -8.70
N VAL A 216 -16.81 14.13 -7.39
CA VAL A 216 -16.16 13.17 -6.48
C VAL A 216 -17.22 12.72 -5.49
N PHE A 217 -17.43 11.41 -5.36
CA PHE A 217 -18.27 10.82 -4.33
C PHE A 217 -17.39 10.05 -3.35
N TYR A 218 -17.84 9.89 -2.10
CA TYR A 218 -17.26 8.91 -1.20
C TYR A 218 -18.18 7.70 -1.06
N MET A 219 -17.61 6.51 -1.16
CA MET A 219 -18.33 5.24 -1.10
C MET A 219 -17.66 4.31 -0.10
N THR A 220 -18.43 3.68 0.78
CA THR A 220 -17.89 2.72 1.76
C THR A 220 -17.37 1.45 1.06
N ILE A 221 -16.20 0.94 1.44
CA ILE A 221 -15.60 -0.28 0.87
C ILE A 221 -15.87 -1.55 1.69
N LYS A 222 -16.41 -1.38 2.90
CA LYS A 222 -16.81 -2.43 3.85
C LYS A 222 -18.00 -1.97 4.68
N ASP A 223 -18.61 -2.89 5.41
CA ASP A 223 -19.64 -2.54 6.37
C ASP A 223 -19.04 -1.67 7.49
N VAL A 224 -19.72 -0.59 7.86
CA VAL A 224 -19.27 0.38 8.86
C VAL A 224 -20.25 0.39 10.04
N PRO A 225 -19.82 -0.02 11.25
CA PRO A 225 -20.64 0.04 12.45
C PRO A 225 -20.95 1.48 12.89
N PRO A 226 -22.06 1.71 13.64
CA PRO A 226 -22.29 2.97 14.35
C PRO A 226 -21.13 3.33 15.27
N GLY A 227 -20.82 4.62 15.38
CA GLY A 227 -19.73 5.15 16.19
C GLY A 227 -18.35 5.05 15.55
N THR A 228 -18.27 4.70 14.26
CA THR A 228 -17.00 4.57 13.52
C THR A 228 -16.68 5.86 12.77
N GLU A 229 -15.42 6.31 12.84
CA GLU A 229 -14.91 7.43 12.04
C GLU A 229 -14.77 7.00 10.58
N LEU A 230 -15.22 7.84 9.66
CA LEU A 230 -15.13 7.60 8.23
C LEU A 230 -13.76 8.06 7.73
N MET A 231 -13.10 7.20 6.96
CA MET A 231 -11.73 7.41 6.49
C MET A 231 -11.61 7.07 5.00
N VAL A 232 -10.96 7.96 4.25
CA VAL A 232 -10.75 7.83 2.80
C VAL A 232 -9.28 8.02 2.46
N TRP A 233 -8.71 7.14 1.65
CA TRP A 233 -7.38 7.36 1.10
C TRP A 233 -7.41 8.53 0.10
N TYR A 234 -6.66 9.60 0.38
CA TYR A 234 -6.64 10.81 -0.45
C TYR A 234 -5.81 10.66 -1.73
N GLY A 235 -5.04 9.58 -1.85
CA GLY A 235 -4.12 9.34 -2.95
C GLY A 235 -2.65 9.42 -2.54
N ASP A 236 -1.79 8.91 -3.41
CA ASP A 236 -0.40 8.62 -3.08
C ASP A 236 0.43 9.89 -2.85
N ASN A 237 0.13 10.99 -3.55
CA ASN A 237 0.78 12.28 -3.33
C ASN A 237 0.59 12.79 -1.89
N TYR A 238 -0.61 12.64 -1.33
CA TYR A 238 -0.87 13.00 0.06
C TYR A 238 -0.23 12.00 1.03
N GLY A 239 -0.29 10.71 0.70
CA GLY A 239 0.44 9.66 1.43
C GLY A 239 1.93 9.99 1.61
N LEU A 240 2.60 10.42 0.55
CA LEU A 240 4.00 10.84 0.59
C LEU A 240 4.26 11.99 1.58
N HIS A 241 3.37 12.98 1.67
CA HIS A 241 3.48 14.07 2.66
C HIS A 241 3.37 13.57 4.10
N LEU A 242 2.56 12.53 4.34
CA LEU A 242 2.43 11.87 5.64
C LEU A 242 3.46 10.76 5.87
N ASN A 243 4.36 10.53 4.91
CA ASN A 243 5.30 9.41 4.90
C ASN A 243 4.59 8.05 5.05
N VAL A 244 3.42 7.92 4.43
CA VAL A 244 2.58 6.71 4.35
C VAL A 244 2.55 6.23 2.89
N SER A 245 2.80 4.95 2.67
CA SER A 245 2.76 4.32 1.34
C SER A 245 1.66 3.27 1.30
N ARG A 246 0.65 3.46 0.44
CA ARG A 246 -0.45 2.49 0.21
C ARG A 246 -0.10 1.51 -0.92
N VAL A 247 1.12 0.97 -0.90
CA VAL A 247 1.53 -0.10 -1.83
C VAL A 247 1.09 -1.44 -1.26
N HIS A 248 0.20 -2.13 -1.97
CA HIS A 248 -0.27 -3.44 -1.54
C HIS A 248 0.79 -4.51 -1.82
N PRO A 249 1.24 -5.30 -0.83
CA PRO A 249 2.35 -6.24 -1.00
C PRO A 249 2.06 -7.29 -2.07
N GLU A 250 0.89 -7.94 -2.05
CA GLU A 250 0.60 -8.99 -3.05
C GLU A 250 0.45 -8.46 -4.48
N HIS A 251 0.08 -7.18 -4.64
CA HIS A 251 0.03 -6.54 -5.95
C HIS A 251 1.44 -6.18 -6.45
N ASP A 252 2.27 -5.61 -5.58
CA ASP A 252 3.65 -5.21 -5.90
C ASP A 252 4.55 -6.43 -6.15
N LEU A 253 4.37 -7.49 -5.35
CA LEU A 253 5.18 -8.70 -5.44
C LEU A 253 4.75 -9.59 -6.60
N ASN A 254 3.46 -9.60 -6.99
CA ASN A 254 2.93 -10.32 -8.16
C ASN A 254 3.47 -11.77 -8.29
N ALA A 255 3.71 -12.43 -7.15
CA ALA A 255 4.44 -13.68 -7.08
C ALA A 255 4.17 -14.39 -5.76
N THR A 256 4.27 -15.72 -5.74
CA THR A 256 3.55 -16.54 -4.76
C THR A 256 4.41 -17.13 -3.66
N VAL A 257 5.73 -17.20 -3.80
CA VAL A 257 6.62 -17.54 -2.67
C VAL A 257 7.83 -16.64 -2.68
N VAL A 258 8.07 -15.95 -1.58
CA VAL A 258 9.02 -14.86 -1.50
C VAL A 258 9.92 -15.09 -0.29
N PHE A 259 11.20 -15.35 -0.52
CA PHE A 259 12.22 -15.47 0.52
C PHE A 259 12.95 -14.15 0.68
N ARG A 260 13.17 -13.73 1.92
CA ARG A 260 14.01 -12.58 2.23
C ARG A 260 15.48 -12.96 2.07
N ILE A 261 16.17 -12.20 1.23
CA ILE A 261 17.60 -12.33 0.94
C ILE A 261 18.24 -10.98 1.25
N ASN A 262 19.41 -10.96 1.88
CA ASN A 262 20.09 -9.70 2.11
C ASN A 262 20.73 -9.19 0.83
N VAL A 263 20.67 -7.87 0.66
CA VAL A 263 21.28 -7.16 -0.45
C VAL A 263 22.37 -6.31 0.09
N VAL A 264 23.49 -6.42 -0.58
CA VAL A 264 24.73 -5.86 -0.12
C VAL A 264 24.77 -4.48 -0.83
N HIS A 265 24.71 -4.34 -2.18
CA HIS A 265 24.78 -3.01 -2.87
C HIS A 265 24.21 -2.94 -4.29
N ILE A 266 23.84 -1.71 -4.68
CA ILE A 266 23.51 -1.31 -6.05
C ILE A 266 24.41 -0.12 -6.44
N LYS A 267 25.13 -0.21 -7.57
CA LYS A 267 25.78 0.94 -8.24
C LYS A 267 24.95 1.34 -9.45
N ASP A 268 24.68 2.63 -9.64
CA ASP A 268 24.05 3.10 -10.86
C ASP A 268 25.03 3.15 -12.05
N SER A 269 24.51 3.51 -13.22
CA SER A 269 25.28 3.66 -14.46
C SER A 269 26.35 4.76 -14.43
N LEU A 270 26.34 5.62 -13.40
CA LEU A 270 27.30 6.70 -13.19
C LEU A 270 28.34 6.33 -12.12
N GLY A 271 28.21 5.18 -11.48
CA GLY A 271 29.12 4.69 -10.43
C GLY A 271 28.82 5.25 -9.04
N GLU A 272 27.68 5.94 -8.86
CA GLU A 272 27.23 6.39 -7.54
C GLU A 272 26.61 5.22 -6.78
N VAL A 273 26.91 5.13 -5.48
CA VAL A 273 26.46 4.05 -4.59
C VAL A 273 25.10 4.43 -4.03
N LEU A 274 24.11 3.56 -4.22
CA LEU A 274 22.75 3.80 -3.75
C LEU A 274 22.33 2.67 -2.80
N ALA A 275 22.33 2.96 -1.48
CA ALA A 275 21.49 2.28 -0.49
C ALA A 275 21.48 3.05 0.86
N TYR A 276 20.28 3.48 1.28
CA TYR A 276 19.81 4.00 2.59
C TYR A 276 20.57 5.06 3.41
N ASP A 277 19.74 5.79 4.17
CA ASP A 277 20.01 6.94 5.07
C ASP A 277 20.93 6.64 6.27
N ASP A 278 21.32 5.37 6.49
CA ASP A 278 22.19 4.94 7.60
C ASP A 278 23.68 4.78 7.23
N GLY A 279 24.04 5.00 5.96
CA GLY A 279 25.43 5.17 5.54
C GLY A 279 26.29 3.91 5.54
N SER A 280 25.71 2.72 5.51
CA SER A 280 26.47 1.46 5.44
C SER A 280 26.73 0.99 3.99
N PRO A 281 28.01 0.81 3.57
CA PRO A 281 28.33 0.28 2.25
C PRO A 281 28.62 -1.23 2.21
N LEU A 282 28.16 -1.95 1.18
CA LEU A 282 28.30 -3.39 0.96
C LEU A 282 28.26 -3.83 -0.55
N THR A 283 29.31 -3.90 -1.36
CA THR A 283 29.32 -4.16 -2.85
C THR A 283 28.49 -5.28 -3.54
N TYR A 284 28.06 -5.05 -4.81
CA TYR A 284 27.73 -6.09 -5.81
C TYR A 284 28.12 -5.70 -7.26
N GLU A 285 28.69 -6.65 -8.02
CA GLU A 285 28.98 -6.58 -9.47
C GLU A 285 28.13 -7.62 -10.23
N ASN A 286 27.42 -7.19 -11.27
CA ASN A 286 26.40 -7.93 -12.02
C ASN A 286 26.88 -9.24 -12.70
N TRP A 287 26.12 -10.34 -12.54
CA TRP A 287 25.79 -11.28 -13.64
C TRP A 287 24.32 -11.17 -14.10
N LEU A 288 23.52 -10.30 -13.48
CA LEU A 288 22.16 -10.01 -13.93
C LEU A 288 22.25 -9.13 -15.17
N GLU A 289 22.29 -9.74 -16.35
CA GLU A 289 22.28 -8.98 -17.60
C GLU A 289 20.97 -8.16 -17.73
N ASN A 290 21.10 -6.87 -18.04
CA ASN A 290 20.02 -5.97 -18.47
C ASN A 290 18.89 -5.66 -17.45
N ILE A 291 19.19 -5.47 -16.16
CA ILE A 291 18.20 -4.83 -15.25
C ILE A 291 18.67 -3.41 -14.90
N THR A 292 18.04 -2.42 -15.53
CA THR A 292 18.16 -1.01 -15.13
C THR A 292 17.22 -0.76 -13.96
N TYR A 293 17.75 -0.69 -12.74
CA TYR A 293 16.99 -0.18 -11.60
C TYR A 293 17.13 1.33 -11.56
N THR A 294 16.06 2.07 -11.79
CA THR A 294 15.93 3.43 -11.27
C THR A 294 15.84 3.33 -9.74
N VAL A 295 16.43 4.28 -9.01
CA VAL A 295 16.25 4.37 -7.55
C VAL A 295 14.77 4.56 -7.27
N VAL A 296 14.06 3.45 -7.02
CA VAL A 296 12.65 3.48 -6.67
C VAL A 296 12.58 3.56 -5.15
N GLU A 297 11.93 4.60 -4.65
CA GLU A 297 11.35 4.77 -3.31
C GLU A 297 11.78 3.78 -2.22
N LYS A 298 12.36 4.27 -1.11
CA LYS A 298 12.54 3.62 0.22
C LYS A 298 12.25 2.09 0.31
N SER A 299 12.89 1.28 -0.52
CA SER A 299 12.93 -0.19 -0.55
C SER A 299 14.00 -0.80 0.37
N PHE A 300 13.64 -1.46 1.45
CA PHE A 300 14.55 -1.89 2.52
C PHE A 300 15.44 -3.13 2.21
N GLY A 301 15.23 -3.79 1.07
CA GLY A 301 15.98 -4.99 0.66
C GLY A 301 15.56 -5.50 -0.72
N LEU A 302 16.07 -6.67 -1.13
CA LEU A 302 15.55 -7.44 -2.27
C LEU A 302 14.98 -8.75 -1.75
N LEU A 303 14.01 -9.24 -2.50
CA LEU A 303 13.32 -10.48 -2.25
C LEU A 303 13.56 -11.39 -3.44
N LEU A 304 13.88 -12.65 -3.16
CA LEU A 304 13.93 -13.68 -4.17
C LEU A 304 12.58 -14.38 -4.18
N SER A 305 11.88 -14.23 -5.30
CA SER A 305 10.50 -14.65 -5.43
C SER A 305 10.32 -15.68 -6.54
N TYR A 306 9.50 -16.70 -6.28
CA TYR A 306 9.07 -17.67 -7.26
C TYR A 306 7.68 -17.32 -7.80
N ASP A 307 7.60 -17.10 -9.11
CA ASP A 307 6.32 -16.92 -9.81
C ASP A 307 5.77 -18.31 -10.19
N LEU A 308 4.74 -18.77 -9.47
CA LEU A 308 4.11 -20.07 -9.73
C LEU A 308 3.45 -20.16 -11.11
N HIS A 309 3.00 -19.05 -11.70
CA HIS A 309 2.32 -19.08 -13.00
C HIS A 309 3.31 -19.22 -14.16
N LYS A 310 4.49 -18.61 -14.03
CA LYS A 310 5.55 -18.64 -15.04
C LYS A 310 6.68 -19.62 -14.69
N GLU A 311 6.53 -20.34 -13.58
CA GLU A 311 7.48 -21.32 -13.04
C GLU A 311 8.93 -20.81 -13.00
N ARG A 312 9.13 -19.55 -12.61
CA ARG A 312 10.47 -18.92 -12.63
C ARG A 312 10.75 -18.01 -11.45
N TRP A 313 12.01 -17.97 -11.04
CA TRP A 313 12.53 -17.06 -10.03
C TRP A 313 12.68 -15.64 -10.54
N ARG A 314 12.51 -14.65 -9.66
CA ARG A 314 12.66 -13.22 -9.91
C ARG A 314 13.13 -12.50 -8.66
N TRP A 315 13.86 -11.41 -8.91
CA TRP A 315 14.27 -10.46 -7.89
C TRP A 315 13.28 -9.28 -7.85
N LEU A 316 12.84 -8.93 -6.64
CA LEU A 316 11.90 -7.83 -6.39
C LEU A 316 12.41 -6.95 -5.24
N PRO A 317 12.30 -5.62 -5.31
CA PRO A 317 12.60 -4.76 -4.16
C PRO A 317 11.54 -4.95 -3.06
N GLU A 318 11.99 -5.16 -1.81
CA GLU A 318 11.10 -5.11 -0.64
C GLU A 318 10.78 -3.65 -0.32
N ARG A 319 9.55 -3.21 -0.56
CA ARG A 319 9.10 -1.84 -0.24
C ARG A 319 8.52 -1.72 1.16
N ASN A 320 8.07 -0.51 1.50
CA ASN A 320 7.30 -0.26 2.71
C ASN A 320 5.83 -0.66 2.53
N TYR A 321 5.46 -1.79 3.13
CA TYR A 321 4.09 -2.31 3.12
C TYR A 321 3.32 -2.04 4.42
N ASN A 322 3.83 -1.15 5.29
CA ASN A 322 3.29 -0.96 6.65
C ASN A 322 1.83 -0.50 6.68
N TYR A 323 1.32 0.09 5.60
CA TYR A 323 -0.08 0.45 5.51
C TYR A 323 -1.00 -0.78 5.57
N PHE A 324 -0.56 -1.92 5.03
CA PHE A 324 -1.30 -3.20 5.03
C PHE A 324 -0.81 -4.18 6.10
N THR A 325 0.41 -4.01 6.59
CA THR A 325 1.10 -4.99 7.46
C THR A 325 1.47 -4.45 8.84
N GLU A 326 0.95 -3.27 9.19
CA GLU A 326 1.28 -2.53 10.41
C GLU A 326 2.78 -2.21 10.53
N LYS A 327 3.29 -1.91 11.73
CA LYS A 327 4.67 -1.42 11.91
C LYS A 327 5.75 -2.47 11.72
N GLU A 328 5.39 -3.74 11.82
CA GLU A 328 6.32 -4.87 11.80
C GLU A 328 6.69 -5.31 10.38
N GLY A 329 5.90 -4.90 9.37
CA GLY A 329 6.13 -5.21 7.98
C GLY A 329 5.72 -6.64 7.61
N LEU A 330 6.22 -7.13 6.48
CA LEU A 330 5.93 -8.49 6.02
C LEU A 330 6.68 -9.55 6.83
N TYR A 331 5.97 -10.62 7.17
CA TYR A 331 6.56 -11.84 7.67
C TYR A 331 6.84 -12.73 6.48
N LEU A 332 8.13 -12.94 6.20
CA LEU A 332 8.58 -13.74 5.07
C LEU A 332 9.47 -14.88 5.56
N PRO A 333 9.43 -16.05 4.89
CA PRO A 333 10.51 -17.02 4.95
C PRO A 333 11.85 -16.33 4.67
N PHE A 334 12.91 -16.83 5.30
CA PHE A 334 14.23 -16.24 5.17
C PHE A 334 15.31 -17.31 5.19
N ILE A 335 16.49 -16.95 4.73
CA ILE A 335 17.60 -17.89 4.57
C ILE A 335 18.82 -17.27 5.21
N CYS A 336 19.47 -18.05 6.07
CA CYS A 336 20.74 -17.71 6.68
C CYS A 336 21.87 -18.42 5.94
N GLU A 337 23.04 -17.80 5.94
CA GLU A 337 24.29 -18.34 5.43
C GLU A 337 25.34 -18.38 6.55
N ASP A 338 26.08 -19.47 6.62
CA ASP A 338 27.19 -19.66 7.55
C ASP A 338 28.34 -18.69 7.19
N TRP A 339 28.86 -17.91 8.14
CA TRP A 339 29.98 -16.98 7.88
C TRP A 339 31.27 -17.67 7.40
N ASP A 340 31.44 -18.96 7.69
CA ASP A 340 32.64 -19.72 7.33
C ASP A 340 32.45 -20.54 6.03
N SER A 341 31.46 -20.19 5.19
CA SER A 341 31.06 -20.95 3.99
C SER A 341 32.04 -20.85 2.82
N GLU A 342 32.90 -19.84 2.74
CA GLU A 342 33.97 -19.76 1.73
C GLU A 342 35.20 -20.53 2.19
N LEU A 343 35.29 -21.81 1.79
CA LEU A 343 36.58 -22.49 1.80
C LEU A 343 37.50 -21.79 0.78
N PRO A 344 38.75 -21.44 1.15
CA PRO A 344 39.69 -20.82 0.21
C PRO A 344 39.87 -21.74 -1.01
N GLU A 345 39.78 -21.16 -2.20
CA GLU A 345 40.12 -21.84 -3.45
C GLU A 345 41.54 -22.40 -3.35
N SER A 346 41.67 -23.72 -3.52
CA SER A 346 42.94 -24.45 -3.44
C SER A 346 43.81 -24.25 -4.66
#